data_AF-A0A2N1KW80-F1
#
_entry.id   AF-A0A2N1KW80-F1
#
_cell.length_a   1.000
_cell.length_b   1.000
_cell.length_c   1.000
_cell.angle_alpha   90.00
_cell.angle_beta   90.00
_cell.angle_gamma   90.00
#
_symmetry.space_group_name_H-M   'P 1'
#
loop_
_entity.id
_entity.type
_entity.pdbx_description
1 polymer ?
#
loop_
_entity_poly.entity_id
_entity_poly.type
_entity_poly.pdbx_seq_one_letter_code
_entity_poly.pdbx_strand_id
1 'polypeptide(L)'
;MNQFNNATSINYSEFGKWLMYYYRAWSGKEPKCILREFDDFRLAKYPFDLESYRQFNDDIWRYWCYVSVSTNELGLVACRIFGICVNAASVERLWSCMGFLQTKRRNRLMVWFLY
;
A
#
# COMPACT_ATOMS: atom_id res chain seq x y z
N MET A 1 -20.51 10.25 -13.00
CA MET A 1 -19.27 9.50 -12.72
C MET A 1 -18.33 10.41 -11.92
N ASN A 2 -18.65 10.65 -10.63
CA ASN A 2 -17.94 11.61 -9.76
C ASN A 2 -18.01 11.12 -8.30
N GLN A 3 -17.37 9.99 -7.98
CA GLN A 3 -17.37 9.43 -6.62
C GLN A 3 -15.99 9.21 -6.01
N PHE A 4 -14.95 9.86 -6.54
CA PHE A 4 -13.58 9.77 -5.96
C PHE A 4 -12.95 11.13 -5.60
N ASN A 5 -13.70 12.24 -5.60
CA ASN A 5 -13.11 13.56 -5.35
C ASN A 5 -13.07 13.99 -3.88
N ASN A 6 -13.59 13.18 -2.94
CA ASN A 6 -13.56 13.48 -1.50
C ASN A 6 -12.89 12.35 -0.71
N ALA A 7 -11.77 11.82 -1.20
CA ALA A 7 -10.85 11.14 -0.30
C ALA A 7 -10.28 12.22 0.63
N THR A 8 -10.84 12.32 1.84
CA THR A 8 -10.25 13.05 2.96
C THR A 8 -8.74 12.86 2.90
N SER A 9 -7.99 13.95 2.76
CA SER A 9 -6.54 13.94 2.64
C SER A 9 -5.97 12.95 3.64
N ILE A 10 -5.51 11.80 3.16
CA ILE A 10 -4.91 10.77 4.00
C ILE A 10 -3.78 11.49 4.71
N ASN A 11 -3.91 11.67 6.02
CA ASN A 11 -2.88 12.33 6.80
C ASN A 11 -1.61 11.49 6.64
N TYR A 12 -0.62 12.05 5.96
CA TYR A 12 0.61 11.36 5.59
C TYR A 12 1.32 10.76 6.81
N SER A 13 1.20 11.44 7.96
CA SER A 13 1.68 10.96 9.25
C SER A 13 0.93 9.70 9.74
N GLU A 14 -0.38 9.63 9.52
CA GLU A 14 -1.20 8.44 9.79
C GLU A 14 -0.71 7.24 8.97
N PHE A 15 -0.44 7.46 7.67
CA PHE A 15 0.04 6.40 6.78
C PHE A 15 1.43 5.91 7.17
N GLY A 16 2.31 6.80 7.62
CA GLY A 16 3.61 6.43 8.19
C GLY A 16 3.49 5.48 9.38
N LYS A 17 2.51 5.71 10.28
CA LYS A 17 2.24 4.80 11.41
C LYS A 17 1.79 3.42 10.93
N TRP A 18 0.95 3.37 9.90
CA TRP A 18 0.50 2.10 9.30
C TRP A 18 1.67 1.34 8.65
N LEU A 19 2.53 2.02 7.90
CA LEU A 19 3.72 1.41 7.31
C LEU A 19 4.61 0.78 8.40
N MET A 20 4.88 1.51 9.48
CA MET A 20 5.64 0.99 10.62
C MET A 20 4.97 -0.24 11.25
N TYR A 21 3.65 -0.18 11.46
CA TYR A 21 2.88 -1.30 12.02
C TYR A 21 2.97 -2.55 11.14
N TYR A 22 2.72 -2.43 9.84
CA TYR A 22 2.75 -3.58 8.93
C TYR A 22 4.15 -4.13 8.72
N TYR A 23 5.16 -3.26 8.69
CA TYR A 23 6.54 -3.72 8.66
C TYR A 23 6.87 -4.58 9.89
N ARG A 24 6.49 -4.13 11.10
CA ARG A 24 6.65 -4.94 12.33
C ARG A 24 5.89 -6.26 12.23
N ALA A 25 4.63 -6.22 11.81
CA ALA A 25 3.77 -7.40 11.73
C ALA A 25 4.27 -8.44 10.71
N TRP A 26 4.86 -8.02 9.59
CA TRP A 26 5.28 -8.92 8.51
C TRP A 26 6.75 -9.35 8.57
N SER A 27 7.62 -8.52 9.12
CA SER A 27 9.06 -8.82 9.23
C SER A 27 9.45 -9.35 10.62
N GLY A 28 8.62 -9.10 11.65
CA GLY A 28 8.97 -9.36 13.05
C GLY A 28 10.07 -8.44 13.61
N LYS A 29 10.45 -7.38 12.87
CA LYS A 29 11.55 -6.46 13.22
C LYS A 29 11.04 -5.05 13.49
N GLU A 30 11.79 -4.33 14.30
CA GLU A 30 11.57 -2.90 14.52
C GLU A 30 11.99 -2.09 13.28
N PRO A 31 11.14 -1.15 12.80
CA PRO A 31 11.47 -0.29 11.67
C PRO A 31 12.55 0.70 12.07
N LYS A 32 13.58 0.82 11.25
CA LYS A 32 14.74 1.71 11.47
C LYS A 32 14.72 2.91 10.56
N CYS A 33 14.27 2.75 9.32
CA CYS A 33 14.35 3.78 8.29
C CYS A 33 13.10 3.89 7.41
N ILE A 34 12.03 3.13 7.67
CA ILE A 34 10.82 3.11 6.84
C ILE A 34 10.19 4.48 6.63
N LEU A 35 10.20 5.36 7.65
CA LEU A 35 9.67 6.71 7.51
C LEU A 35 10.56 7.59 6.62
N ARG A 36 11.88 7.39 6.67
CA ARG A 36 12.83 8.09 5.79
C ARG A 36 12.66 7.61 4.35
N GLU A 37 12.59 6.31 4.13
CA GLU A 37 12.35 5.72 2.80
C GLU A 37 11.00 6.19 2.24
N PHE A 38 9.97 6.29 3.10
CA PHE A 38 8.66 6.81 2.70
C PHE A 38 8.73 8.29 2.33
N ASP A 39 9.47 9.11 3.08
CA ASP A 39 9.71 10.52 2.74
C ASP A 39 10.48 10.69 1.43
N ASP A 40 11.51 9.86 1.21
CA ASP A 40 12.27 9.81 -0.04
C ASP A 40 11.38 9.42 -1.23
N PHE A 41 10.46 8.46 -1.04
CA PHE A 41 9.43 8.11 -2.02
C PHE A 41 8.50 9.30 -2.33
N ARG A 42 8.01 10.01 -1.31
CA ARG A 42 7.18 11.20 -1.51
C ARG A 42 7.92 12.30 -2.26
N LEU A 43 9.19 12.50 -1.96
CA LEU A 43 10.04 13.49 -2.62
C LEU A 43 10.54 13.03 -4.00
N ALA A 44 10.14 11.84 -4.46
CA ALA A 44 10.57 11.24 -5.73
C ALA A 44 12.11 11.24 -5.87
N LYS A 45 12.83 11.00 -4.77
CA LYS A 45 14.29 10.84 -4.83
C LYS A 45 14.63 9.49 -5.42
N TYR A 46 15.72 9.39 -6.17
CA TYR A 46 16.21 8.11 -6.68
C TYR A 46 16.29 7.04 -5.58
N PRO A 47 15.74 5.83 -5.79
CA PRO A 47 15.21 5.27 -7.04
C PRO A 47 13.69 5.48 -7.27
N PHE A 48 13.03 6.36 -6.52
CA PHE A 48 11.59 6.62 -6.56
C PHE A 48 11.13 7.65 -7.59
N ASP A 49 12.05 8.19 -8.38
CA ASP A 49 11.76 9.13 -9.43
C ASP A 49 11.03 8.48 -10.62
N LEU A 50 10.33 9.30 -11.40
CA LEU A 50 9.54 8.83 -12.54
C LEU A 50 10.42 8.24 -13.64
N GLU A 51 11.66 8.70 -13.81
CA GLU A 51 12.56 8.19 -14.84
C GLU A 51 12.99 6.75 -14.51
N SER A 52 13.35 6.49 -13.26
CA SER A 52 13.63 5.15 -12.73
C SER A 52 12.43 4.22 -12.90
N TYR A 53 11.22 4.67 -12.57
CA TYR A 53 10.00 3.87 -12.76
C TYR A 53 9.75 3.52 -14.24
N ARG A 54 9.92 4.47 -15.16
CA ARG A 54 9.72 4.25 -16.60
C ARG A 54 10.63 3.19 -17.20
N GLN A 55 11.82 2.95 -16.64
CA GLN A 55 12.70 1.88 -17.09
C GLN A 55 12.08 0.48 -16.94
N PHE A 56 11.05 0.34 -16.10
CA PHE A 56 10.33 -0.92 -15.90
C PHE A 56 9.11 -1.09 -16.83
N ASN A 57 8.90 -0.19 -17.82
CA ASN A 57 7.75 -0.23 -18.73
C ASN A 57 6.41 -0.31 -17.98
N ASP A 58 6.26 0.49 -16.93
CA ASP A 58 5.09 0.53 -16.04
C ASP A 58 4.79 -0.79 -15.30
N ASP A 59 5.75 -1.73 -15.24
CA ASP A 59 5.66 -2.92 -14.42
C ASP A 59 5.93 -2.58 -12.95
N ILE A 60 4.85 -2.25 -12.23
CA ILE A 60 4.87 -1.90 -10.82
C ILE A 60 5.47 -3.00 -9.93
N TRP A 61 5.24 -4.27 -10.26
CA TRP A 61 5.76 -5.38 -9.48
C TRP A 61 7.28 -5.47 -9.61
N ARG A 62 7.80 -5.47 -10.85
CA ARG A 62 9.25 -5.49 -11.09
C ARG A 62 9.96 -4.29 -10.50
N TYR A 63 9.35 -3.11 -10.61
CA TYR A 63 9.87 -1.90 -9.98
C TYR A 63 9.99 -2.05 -8.46
N TRP A 64 8.95 -2.50 -7.77
CA TRP A 64 9.02 -2.66 -6.31
C TRP A 64 9.94 -3.81 -5.89
N CYS A 65 10.05 -4.88 -6.68
CA CYS A 65 11.07 -5.91 -6.46
C CYS A 65 12.49 -5.32 -6.56
N TYR A 66 12.77 -4.47 -7.56
CA TYR A 66 14.05 -3.78 -7.67
C TYR A 66 14.30 -2.83 -6.48
N VAL A 67 13.33 -1.99 -6.16
CA VAL A 67 13.38 -1.03 -5.05
C VAL A 67 13.59 -1.75 -3.72
N SER A 68 13.02 -2.94 -3.53
CA SER A 68 13.19 -3.75 -2.31
C SER A 68 14.63 -4.19 -2.04
N VAL A 69 15.48 -4.25 -3.07
CA VAL A 69 16.91 -4.52 -2.91
C VAL A 69 17.64 -3.31 -2.29
N SER A 70 17.19 -2.10 -2.62
CA SER A 70 17.80 -0.84 -2.17
C SER A 70 17.19 -0.29 -0.88
N THR A 71 15.88 -0.51 -0.67
CA THR A 71 15.08 -0.01 0.45
C THR A 71 14.39 -1.19 1.11
N ASN A 72 15.09 -1.75 2.10
CA ASN A 72 14.74 -3.03 2.72
C ASN A 72 13.40 -2.98 3.45
N GLU A 73 12.99 -1.83 3.99
CA GLU A 73 11.78 -1.74 4.83
C GLU A 73 10.54 -1.40 4.00
N LEU A 74 10.59 -0.29 3.26
CA LEU A 74 9.49 0.16 2.42
C LEU A 74 9.25 -0.79 1.25
N GLY A 75 10.31 -1.23 0.57
CA GLY A 75 10.19 -2.17 -0.55
C GLY A 75 9.62 -3.52 -0.13
N LEU A 76 9.92 -4.01 1.08
CA LEU A 76 9.30 -5.22 1.64
C LEU A 76 7.80 -5.04 1.82
N VAL A 77 7.38 -3.93 2.43
CA VAL A 77 5.95 -3.64 2.66
C VAL A 77 5.22 -3.49 1.33
N ALA A 78 5.81 -2.78 0.37
CA ALA A 78 5.23 -2.61 -0.97
C ALA A 78 5.11 -3.95 -1.71
N CYS A 79 6.17 -4.76 -1.77
CA CYS A 79 6.13 -6.09 -2.39
C CYS A 79 5.08 -6.99 -1.70
N ARG A 80 4.94 -6.91 -0.38
CA ARG A 80 3.92 -7.70 0.31
C ARG A 80 2.51 -7.26 -0.08
N ILE A 81 2.26 -5.96 -0.16
CA ILE A 81 0.98 -5.39 -0.60
C ILE A 81 0.67 -5.83 -2.04
N PHE A 82 1.58 -5.62 -2.99
CA PHE A 82 1.36 -5.99 -4.39
C PHE A 82 1.21 -7.49 -4.59
N GLY A 83 1.92 -8.31 -3.81
CA GLY A 83 1.78 -9.78 -3.84
C GLY A 83 0.43 -10.27 -3.28
N ILE A 84 -0.15 -9.55 -2.31
CA ILE A 84 -1.50 -9.86 -1.78
C ILE A 84 -2.57 -9.43 -2.80
N CYS A 85 -2.37 -8.30 -3.48
CA CYS A 85 -3.36 -7.67 -4.36
C CYS A 85 -3.62 -8.37 -5.71
N VAL A 86 -3.11 -9.58 -5.93
CA VAL A 86 -3.34 -10.35 -7.17
C VAL A 86 -4.82 -10.80 -7.32
N ASN A 87 -5.59 -10.80 -6.23
CA ASN A 87 -7.02 -11.17 -6.23
C ASN A 87 -7.88 -10.08 -5.56
N ALA A 88 -9.04 -9.75 -6.13
CA ALA A 88 -9.98 -8.77 -5.60
C ALA A 88 -10.36 -9.03 -4.13
N ALA A 89 -10.59 -10.29 -3.76
CA ALA A 89 -10.90 -10.66 -2.37
C ALA A 89 -9.72 -10.38 -1.39
N SER A 90 -8.49 -10.45 -1.88
CA SER A 90 -7.29 -10.17 -1.07
C SER A 90 -7.09 -8.67 -0.87
N VAL A 91 -7.42 -7.88 -1.90
CA VAL A 91 -7.48 -6.41 -1.82
C VAL A 91 -8.52 -5.97 -0.78
N GLU A 92 -9.74 -6.55 -0.82
CA GLU A 92 -10.79 -6.27 0.18
C GLU A 92 -10.35 -6.62 1.61
N ARG A 93 -9.71 -7.78 1.81
CA ARG A 93 -9.17 -8.15 3.12
C ARG A 93 -8.07 -7.19 3.58
N LEU A 94 -7.16 -6.78 2.69
CA LEU A 94 -6.11 -5.82 3.01
C LEU A 94 -6.71 -4.49 3.49
N TRP A 95 -7.68 -3.94 2.75
CA TRP A 95 -8.34 -2.68 3.12
C TRP A 95 -9.21 -2.80 4.38
N SER A 96 -9.82 -3.96 4.61
CA SER A 96 -10.51 -4.27 5.86
C SER A 96 -9.54 -4.28 7.04
N CYS A 97 -8.37 -4.92 6.90
CA CYS A 97 -7.31 -4.90 7.91
C CYS A 97 -6.72 -3.50 8.14
N MET A 98 -6.64 -2.66 7.10
CA MET A 98 -6.20 -1.26 7.19
C MET A 98 -7.26 -0.32 7.77
N GLY A 99 -8.48 -0.82 8.04
CA GLY A 99 -9.61 -0.01 8.50
C GLY A 99 -10.08 1.05 7.49
N PHE A 100 -9.59 0.99 6.24
CA PHE A 100 -9.70 2.09 5.28
C PHE A 100 -11.05 2.11 4.55
N LEU A 101 -11.83 1.02 4.57
CA LEU A 101 -13.08 0.91 3.80
C LEU A 101 -14.32 0.36 4.54
N GLN A 102 -14.24 0.08 5.84
CA GLN A 102 -15.43 -0.30 6.61
C GLN A 102 -15.67 0.64 7.79
N THR A 103 -16.21 1.82 7.48
CA THR A 103 -17.08 2.50 8.45
C THR A 103 -18.35 1.67 8.63
N LYS A 104 -18.92 1.66 9.85
CA LYS A 104 -20.08 0.85 10.32
C LYS A 104 -21.36 0.87 9.46
N ARG A 105 -21.40 1.56 8.32
CA ARG A 105 -22.63 1.82 7.54
C ARG A 105 -22.90 0.90 6.36
N ARG A 106 -22.01 -0.03 5.98
CA ARG A 106 -22.32 -1.02 4.92
C ARG A 106 -21.80 -2.43 5.24
N ASN A 107 -22.32 -3.02 6.31
CA ASN A 107 -22.54 -4.46 6.37
C ASN A 107 -24.03 -4.73 6.08
N ARG A 108 -24.40 -4.73 4.80
CA ARG A 108 -25.57 -5.44 4.28
C ARG A 108 -25.20 -5.95 2.89
N LEU A 109 -24.46 -7.06 2.86
CA LEU A 109 -24.58 -8.00 1.75
C LEU A 109 -26.00 -8.58 1.84
N MET A 110 -26.95 -7.89 1.24
CA MET A 110 -28.26 -8.48 0.97
C MET A 110 -28.07 -9.33 -0.28
N VAL A 111 -27.54 -10.53 -0.06
CA VAL A 111 -27.50 -11.59 -1.07
C VAL A 111 -28.94 -12.02 -1.30
N TRP A 112 -29.50 -11.71 -2.47
CA TRP A 112 -30.61 -12.47 -3.01
C TRP A 112 -30.14 -13.15 -4.28
N PHE A 113 -29.72 -14.40 -4.12
CA PHE A 113 -29.77 -15.41 -5.17
C PHE A 113 -31.10 -16.18 -5.01
N LEU A 114 -31.75 -16.47 -6.14
CA LEU A 114 -32.85 -17.45 -6.36
C LEU A 114 -34.21 -17.02 -5.74
N TYR A 115 -35.25 -16.68 -6.51
CA TYR A 115 -35.95 -17.47 -7.55
C TYR A 115 -36.67 -16.56 -8.55
#